data_AF-A0A6A1VS99-F1
#
_entry.id   AF-A0A6A1VS99-F1
#
_cell.length_a   1.000
_cell.length_b   1.000
_cell.length_c   1.000
_cell.angle_alpha   90.00
_cell.angle_beta   90.00
_cell.angle_gamma   90.00
#
_symmetry.space_group_name_H-M   'P 1'
#
loop_
_entity.id
_entity.type
_entity.pdbx_description
1 polymer ?
#
loop_
_entity_poly.entity_id
_entity_poly.type
_entity_poly.pdbx_seq_one_letter_code
_entity_poly.pdbx_strand_id
1 'polypeptide(L)'
;MKSLKFHLLLALGLVCLIYPASSTTSAYPTCNGSIADCNEENEQSMESEISRRFLAQQKTISYRVLNRNQPVCSGGAAGESYSKNGGCLPPPSNPPTRGCPKYYRCRSGS
;
A
#
# COMPACT_ATOMS: atom_id res chain seq x y z
N MET A 1 -31.17 -49.43 2.05
CA MET A 1 -30.03 -49.17 1.13
C MET A 1 -30.07 -47.83 0.38
N LYS A 2 -31.25 -47.20 0.16
CA LYS A 2 -31.35 -45.94 -0.61
C LYS A 2 -30.93 -44.69 0.20
N SER A 3 -31.25 -44.65 1.50
CA SER A 3 -30.87 -43.55 2.40
C SER A 3 -29.34 -43.48 2.65
N LEU A 4 -28.65 -44.62 2.76
CA LEU A 4 -27.19 -44.63 2.95
C LEU A 4 -26.43 -44.05 1.74
N LYS A 5 -26.91 -44.33 0.52
CA LYS A 5 -26.34 -43.77 -0.72
C LYS A 5 -26.55 -42.26 -0.81
N PHE A 6 -27.70 -41.77 -0.36
CA PHE A 6 -28.01 -40.34 -0.33
C PHE A 6 -27.09 -39.59 0.63
N HIS A 7 -26.87 -40.12 1.84
CA HIS A 7 -25.94 -39.52 2.80
C HIS A 7 -24.48 -39.56 2.31
N LEU A 8 -24.06 -40.61 1.62
CA LEU A 8 -22.71 -40.72 1.07
C LEU A 8 -22.46 -39.69 -0.03
N LEU A 9 -23.43 -39.47 -0.94
CA LEU A 9 -23.34 -38.44 -1.98
C LEU A 9 -23.33 -37.03 -1.40
N LEU A 10 -24.12 -36.78 -0.36
CA LEU A 10 -24.21 -35.48 0.30
C LEU A 10 -22.89 -35.14 1.04
N ALA A 11 -22.28 -36.14 1.68
CA ALA A 11 -20.96 -35.99 2.31
C ALA A 11 -19.84 -35.71 1.28
N LEU A 12 -19.83 -36.43 0.15
CA LEU A 12 -18.81 -36.27 -0.90
C LEU A 12 -18.91 -34.90 -1.59
N GLY A 13 -20.13 -34.40 -1.80
CA GLY A 13 -20.36 -33.04 -2.30
C GLY A 13 -19.91 -31.94 -1.33
N LEU A 14 -20.14 -32.13 -0.03
CA LEU A 14 -19.65 -31.21 1.01
C LEU A 14 -18.13 -31.16 1.05
N VAL A 15 -17.43 -32.29 0.90
CA VAL A 15 -15.96 -32.36 0.88
C VAL A 15 -15.36 -31.64 -0.33
N CYS A 16 -16.00 -31.66 -1.49
CA CYS A 16 -15.57 -30.92 -2.67
C CYS A 16 -15.65 -29.38 -2.53
N LEU A 17 -16.50 -28.86 -1.63
CA LEU A 17 -16.60 -27.41 -1.38
C LEU A 17 -15.51 -26.88 -0.44
N ILE A 18 -14.79 -27.77 0.25
CA ILE A 18 -13.76 -27.42 1.25
C ILE A 18 -12.35 -27.47 0.65
N TYR A 19 -12.16 -28.22 -0.45
CA TYR A 19 -10.89 -28.27 -1.17
C TYR A 19 -10.96 -27.36 -2.40
N PRO A 20 -10.33 -26.17 -2.40
CA PRO A 20 -10.09 -25.48 -3.65
C PRO A 20 -9.17 -26.36 -4.49
N ALA A 21 -9.63 -26.77 -5.67
CA ALA A 21 -8.75 -27.27 -6.72
C ALA A 21 -7.90 -26.08 -7.23
N SER A 22 -6.93 -25.64 -6.41
CA SER A 22 -5.87 -24.74 -6.85
C SER A 22 -4.84 -25.56 -7.60
N SER A 23 -5.08 -25.77 -8.89
CA SER A 23 -4.02 -26.04 -9.84
C SER A 23 -3.31 -24.72 -10.15
N THR A 24 -2.44 -24.26 -9.25
CA THR A 24 -1.44 -23.24 -9.58
C THR A 24 -0.29 -23.90 -10.33
N THR A 25 -0.53 -24.28 -11.58
CA THR A 25 0.59 -24.41 -12.52
C THR A 25 0.88 -23.01 -13.03
N SER A 26 1.91 -22.38 -12.45
CA SER A 26 2.62 -21.26 -13.09
C SER A 26 3.28 -21.80 -14.36
N ALA A 27 2.47 -21.99 -15.39
CA ALA A 27 2.95 -22.10 -16.75
C ALA A 27 2.99 -20.66 -17.25
N TYR A 28 4.20 -20.08 -17.34
CA TYR A 28 4.37 -18.91 -18.20
C TYR A 28 3.75 -19.29 -19.56
N PRO A 29 2.70 -18.61 -20.03
CA PRO A 29 2.18 -18.91 -21.34
C PRO A 29 3.35 -18.73 -22.32
N THR A 30 3.61 -19.74 -23.14
CA THR A 30 4.55 -19.62 -24.25
C THR A 30 4.01 -18.53 -25.17
N CYS A 31 4.42 -17.30 -24.93
CA CYS A 31 3.97 -16.13 -25.65
C CYS A 31 5.03 -15.77 -26.69
N ASN A 32 4.56 -15.56 -27.92
CA ASN A 32 5.41 -15.27 -29.08
C ASN A 32 5.36 -13.77 -29.36
N GLY A 33 5.92 -12.98 -28.44
CA GLY A 33 5.88 -11.52 -28.44
C GLY A 33 7.00 -10.93 -27.58
N SER A 34 7.05 -9.61 -27.44
CA SER A 34 8.02 -9.01 -26.53
C SER A 34 7.62 -9.30 -25.08
N ILE A 35 8.59 -9.28 -24.15
CA ILE A 35 8.30 -9.47 -22.71
C ILE A 35 7.20 -8.49 -22.23
N ALA A 36 7.12 -7.29 -22.80
CA ALA A 36 6.09 -6.31 -22.46
C ALA A 36 4.68 -6.76 -22.87
N ASP A 37 4.53 -7.44 -24.01
CA ASP A 37 3.23 -7.91 -24.53
C ASP A 37 2.77 -9.18 -23.81
N CYS A 38 3.74 -10.00 -23.38
CA CYS A 38 3.50 -11.30 -22.77
C CYS A 38 3.24 -11.25 -21.27
N ASN A 39 3.52 -10.11 -20.62
CA ASN A 39 3.54 -9.96 -19.18
C ASN A 39 2.65 -8.79 -18.69
N GLU A 40 1.63 -8.41 -19.47
CA GLU A 40 0.74 -7.28 -19.13
C GLU A 40 0.14 -7.38 -17.72
N GLU A 41 -0.24 -8.58 -17.27
CA GLU A 41 -0.84 -8.78 -15.94
C GLU A 41 0.15 -8.53 -14.79
N ASN A 42 1.44 -8.82 -15.00
CA ASN A 42 2.46 -8.67 -13.98
C ASN A 42 3.02 -7.24 -13.93
N GLU A 43 3.09 -6.53 -15.06
CA GLU A 43 3.45 -5.09 -15.07
C GLU A 43 2.41 -4.25 -14.30
N GLN A 44 1.13 -4.64 -14.37
CA GLN A 44 0.05 -4.04 -13.56
C GLN A 44 0.16 -4.38 -12.06
N SER A 45 0.90 -5.43 -11.71
CA SER A 45 1.12 -5.85 -10.32
C SER A 45 2.30 -5.16 -9.63
N MET A 46 3.09 -4.39 -10.40
CA MET A 46 4.22 -3.60 -9.89
C MET A 46 3.76 -2.25 -9.31
N GLU A 47 2.66 -2.25 -8.55
CA GLU A 47 2.29 -1.08 -7.75
C GLU A 47 3.34 -0.88 -6.65
N SER A 48 3.99 0.29 -6.62
CA SER A 48 4.90 0.64 -5.52
C SER A 48 4.14 0.61 -4.19
N GLU A 49 4.75 0.07 -3.13
CA GLU A 49 4.18 0.12 -1.77
C GLU A 49 3.85 1.56 -1.32
N ILE A 50 4.47 2.56 -1.96
CA ILE A 50 4.17 4.00 -1.82
C ILE A 50 2.73 4.34 -2.24
N SER A 51 2.17 3.68 -3.26
CA SER A 51 0.75 3.87 -3.67
C SER A 51 -0.23 3.24 -2.69
N ARG A 52 0.21 2.24 -1.92
CA ARG A 52 -0.55 1.76 -0.76
C ARG A 52 -0.39 2.78 0.34
N ARG A 53 -1.20 3.84 0.29
CA ARG A 53 -1.51 4.64 1.48
C ARG A 53 -1.94 3.64 2.55
N PHE A 54 -1.07 3.36 3.50
CA PHE A 54 -1.36 2.53 4.65
C PHE A 54 -2.49 3.20 5.43
N LEU A 55 -3.73 2.88 5.06
CA LEU A 55 -4.90 3.11 5.88
C LEU A 55 -4.77 2.13 7.03
N ALA A 56 -3.94 2.45 8.02
CA ALA A 56 -4.10 1.90 9.34
C ALA A 56 -5.56 2.17 9.69
N GLN A 57 -6.39 1.14 9.58
CA GLN A 57 -7.82 1.24 9.76
C GLN A 57 -8.08 1.31 11.27
N GLN A 58 -7.63 2.40 11.89
CA GLN A 58 -7.95 2.70 13.27
C GLN A 58 -9.46 2.93 13.31
N LYS A 59 -10.19 2.00 13.93
CA LYS A 59 -11.66 2.07 14.11
C LYS A 59 -12.11 3.27 14.95
N THR A 60 -11.18 4.02 15.51
CA THR A 60 -11.43 5.09 16.46
C THR A 60 -10.64 6.33 16.08
N ILE A 61 -11.35 7.43 15.90
CA ILE A 61 -10.79 8.77 15.79
C ILE A 61 -10.57 9.27 17.23
N SER A 62 -9.42 9.88 17.51
CA SER A 62 -9.19 10.43 18.86
C SER A 62 -10.18 11.57 19.16
N TYR A 63 -10.65 11.70 20.41
CA TYR A 63 -11.59 12.76 20.82
C TYR A 63 -11.13 14.17 20.44
N ARG A 64 -9.81 14.39 20.42
CA ARG A 64 -9.19 15.66 20.02
C ARG A 64 -9.53 16.06 18.58
N VAL A 65 -9.73 15.09 17.70
CA VAL A 65 -10.06 15.31 16.27
C VAL A 65 -11.52 15.71 16.08
N LEU A 66 -12.43 15.33 16.99
CA LEU A 66 -13.85 15.71 16.91
C LEU A 66 -14.09 17.18 17.30
N ASN A 67 -13.14 17.81 17.99
CA ASN A 67 -13.22 19.21 18.36
C ASN A 67 -12.83 20.10 17.17
N ARG A 68 -13.84 20.59 16.43
CA ARG A 68 -13.67 21.42 15.22
C ARG A 68 -12.69 22.58 15.38
N ASN A 69 -12.63 23.19 16.56
CA ASN A 69 -11.84 24.39 16.82
C ASN A 69 -10.46 24.11 17.44
N GLN A 70 -10.10 22.83 17.65
CA GLN A 70 -8.82 22.48 18.24
C GLN A 70 -7.77 22.30 17.15
N PRO A 71 -6.63 23.02 17.21
CA PRO A 71 -5.57 22.84 16.24
C PRO A 71 -4.92 21.46 16.40
N VAL A 72 -4.53 20.85 15.28
CA VAL A 72 -3.89 19.53 15.24
C VAL A 72 -2.57 19.50 16.03
N CYS A 73 -1.88 20.64 16.10
CA CYS A 73 -0.60 20.76 16.80
C CYS A 73 -0.54 22.09 17.55
N SER A 74 0.31 22.13 18.58
CA SER A 74 0.45 23.28 19.45
C SER A 74 0.95 24.50 18.66
N GLY A 75 0.20 25.59 18.70
CA GLY A 75 0.63 26.91 18.23
C GLY A 75 -0.10 27.48 17.01
N GLY A 76 -0.97 26.75 16.32
CA GLY A 76 -1.73 27.24 15.14
C GLY A 76 -3.09 27.85 15.46
N ALA A 77 -3.43 28.98 14.84
CA ALA A 77 -4.81 29.48 14.77
C ALA A 77 -5.58 28.82 13.61
N ALA A 78 -6.92 28.89 13.63
CA ALA A 78 -7.73 28.38 12.53
C ALA A 78 -7.40 29.10 11.21
N GLY A 79 -7.17 28.34 10.14
CA GLY A 79 -6.81 28.87 8.82
C GLY A 79 -5.31 29.08 8.59
N GLU A 80 -4.48 28.93 9.63
CA GLU A 80 -3.02 28.99 9.47
C GLU A 80 -2.45 27.70 8.88
N SER A 81 -1.37 27.82 8.11
CA SER A 81 -0.69 26.64 7.57
C SER A 81 -0.04 25.82 8.70
N TYR A 82 -0.03 24.49 8.53
CA TYR A 82 0.68 23.59 9.45
C TYR A 82 2.20 23.88 9.51
N SER A 83 2.76 24.51 8.49
CA SER A 83 4.18 24.88 8.44
C SER A 83 4.53 26.15 9.21
N LYS A 84 3.55 27.01 9.53
CA LYS A 84 3.81 28.33 10.10
C LYS A 84 4.41 28.25 11.51
N ASN A 85 3.90 27.33 12.32
CA ASN A 85 4.28 27.18 13.71
C ASN A 85 4.98 25.84 13.89
N GLY A 86 6.18 25.85 14.48
CA GLY A 86 7.11 24.70 14.58
C GLY A 86 6.64 23.51 15.44
N GLY A 87 5.32 23.32 15.61
CA GLY A 87 4.72 22.24 16.37
C GLY A 87 4.10 21.12 15.52
N CYS A 88 3.91 21.31 14.21
CA CYS A 88 3.28 20.31 13.34
C CYS A 88 4.26 19.59 12.42
N LEU A 89 5.17 20.33 11.81
CA LEU A 89 6.13 19.77 10.86
C LEU A 89 7.48 19.59 11.56
N PRO A 90 8.17 18.48 11.29
CA PRO A 90 9.58 18.36 11.66
C PRO A 90 10.39 19.44 10.92
N PRO A 91 11.61 19.76 11.41
CA PRO A 91 12.50 20.66 10.70
C PRO A 91 12.75 20.15 9.26
N PRO A 92 12.89 21.06 8.28
CA PRO A 92 13.11 20.68 6.89
C PRO A 92 14.34 19.80 6.77
N SER A 93 14.16 18.61 6.20
CA SER A 93 15.24 17.61 6.06
C SER A 93 16.18 17.90 4.90
N ASN A 94 15.79 18.82 4.00
CA ASN A 94 16.54 19.29 2.85
C ASN A 94 17.03 20.72 3.11
N PRO A 95 18.14 20.90 3.85
CA PRO A 95 18.73 22.23 3.98
C PRO A 95 19.08 22.78 2.58
N PRO A 96 18.90 24.09 2.35
CA PRO A 96 19.13 24.70 1.04
C PRO A 96 20.56 24.52 0.55
N THR A 97 21.49 24.28 1.47
CA THR A 97 22.88 23.93 1.19
C THR A 97 23.06 22.42 1.18
N ARG A 98 22.64 21.76 0.09
CA ARG A 98 23.19 20.44 -0.25
C ARG A 98 24.59 20.65 -0.84
N GLY A 99 25.51 21.13 0.00
CA GLY A 99 26.89 21.43 -0.41
C GLY A 99 27.52 20.19 -1.01
N CYS A 100 28.37 20.35 -2.02
CA CYS A 100 29.06 19.23 -2.63
C CYS A 100 30.26 18.80 -1.76
N PRO A 101 30.28 17.58 -1.20
CA PRO A 101 31.47 17.04 -0.57
C PRO A 101 32.62 16.92 -1.56
N LYS A 102 33.86 17.13 -1.10
CA LYS A 102 35.07 17.06 -1.94
C LYS A 102 35.18 15.76 -2.74
N TYR A 103 34.71 14.63 -2.20
CA TYR A 103 34.78 13.33 -2.89
C TYR A 103 33.87 13.23 -4.12
N TYR A 104 32.75 13.98 -4.15
CA TYR A 104 31.84 13.98 -5.29
C TYR A 104 32.31 14.89 -6.44
N ARG A 105 33.36 15.69 -6.22
CA ARG A 105 34.00 16.54 -7.26
C ARG A 105 33.01 17.35 -8.10
N CYS A 106 31.96 17.90 -7.49
CA CYS A 106 30.97 18.68 -8.23
C CYS A 106 31.63 19.91 -8.85
N ARG A 107 31.14 20.28 -10.03
CA ARG A 107 31.58 21.48 -10.75
C ARG A 107 31.24 22.72 -9.94
N SER A 108 32.20 23.62 -9.76
CA SER A 108 31.99 24.90 -9.08
C SER A 108 31.00 25.76 -9.89
N GLY A 109 29.91 26.20 -9.27
CA GLY A 109 28.93 27.11 -9.89
C GLY A 109 27.53 26.55 -10.18
N SER A 110 27.05 25.59 -9.36
CA SER A 110 25.62 25.23 -9.27
C SER A 110 25.04 25.74 -7.97
#